data_AF-A0A1G0KDR5-F1
#
_entry.id   AF-A0A1G0KDR5-F1
#
_cell.length_a   1.000
_cell.length_b   1.000
_cell.length_c   1.000
_cell.angle_alpha   90.00
_cell.angle_beta   90.00
_cell.angle_gamma   90.00
#
_symmetry.space_group_name_H-M   'P 1'
#
loop_
_entity.id
_entity.type
_entity.pdbx_description
1 polymer ?
#
loop_
_entity_poly.entity_id
_entity_poly.type
_entity_poly.pdbx_seq_one_letter_code
_entity_poly.pdbx_strand_id
1 'polypeptide(L)'
;MWNDAKRAQDLGREKKQLDGVVTTLTGVSTSLADARELFEMARAEDDDATLISVEGDVAAVEKAVAGLEFRRMFHLPQDPNNCFLDIQSGSGGTEAQDWARMLERMYLKYCERKGFKVELLEESEGEVAGIKSAAIKVTGDYAYGHLRTETGIHRLVRKSPFDSNARRHTSFASVFAYPEVDESIEIDINPADLRVDVFRASGAGGQHINKTESAVRITHLPTNIVVQCQNDRSQHRNKAECMAMLKSRLYELEMRKQNERKEKIEESK
;
A
#
# COMPACT_ATOMS: atom_id res chain seq x y z
N MET A 1 28.89 -10.19 8.98
CA MET A 1 27.96 -9.04 8.85
C MET A 1 28.34 -8.12 7.69
N TRP A 2 29.63 -7.80 7.51
CA TRP A 2 30.14 -6.96 6.43
C TRP A 2 30.32 -7.67 5.06
N ASN A 3 30.10 -8.98 4.99
CA ASN A 3 30.24 -9.75 3.75
C ASN A 3 29.06 -9.56 2.79
N ASP A 4 27.97 -8.97 3.25
CA ASP A 4 26.75 -8.76 2.48
C ASP A 4 26.27 -7.32 2.68
N ALA A 5 26.74 -6.43 1.80
CA ALA A 5 26.58 -4.98 1.94
C ALA A 5 25.10 -4.55 2.00
N LYS A 6 24.22 -5.27 1.30
CA LYS A 6 22.77 -5.02 1.30
C LYS A 6 22.18 -5.29 2.68
N ARG A 7 22.52 -6.44 3.27
CA ARG A 7 22.07 -6.81 4.62
C ARG A 7 22.62 -5.89 5.71
N ALA A 8 23.85 -5.39 5.56
CA ALA A 8 24.44 -4.42 6.49
C ALA A 8 23.73 -3.05 6.41
N GLN A 9 23.33 -2.62 5.21
CA GLN A 9 22.58 -1.38 5.01
C GLN A 9 21.16 -1.47 5.60
N ASP A 10 20.48 -2.60 5.40
CA ASP A 10 19.14 -2.84 5.95
C ASP A 10 19.17 -2.85 7.49
N LEU A 11 20.11 -3.58 8.09
CA LEU A 11 20.32 -3.61 9.54
C LEU A 11 20.72 -2.23 10.10
N GLY A 12 21.52 -1.46 9.37
CA GLY A 12 21.88 -0.09 9.77
C GLY A 12 20.66 0.83 9.80
N ARG A 13 19.76 0.68 8.83
CA ARG A 13 18.49 1.43 8.77
C ARG A 13 17.56 1.03 9.92
N GLU A 14 17.43 -0.26 10.18
CA GLU A 14 16.62 -0.80 11.29
C GLU A 14 17.17 -0.33 12.64
N LYS A 15 18.48 -0.46 12.86
CA LYS A 15 19.14 0.03 14.08
C LYS A 15 18.86 1.51 14.29
N LYS A 16 18.99 2.35 13.25
CA LYS A 16 18.73 3.79 13.36
C LYS A 16 17.27 4.09 13.74
N GLN A 17 16.32 3.31 13.23
CA GLN A 17 14.90 3.44 13.61
C GLN A 17 14.69 3.07 15.07
N LEU A 18 15.24 1.93 15.52
CA LEU A 18 15.12 1.46 16.90
C LEU A 18 15.84 2.39 17.88
N ASP A 19 17.07 2.79 17.59
CA ASP A 19 17.84 3.74 18.40
C ASP A 19 17.09 5.08 18.50
N GLY A 20 16.47 5.54 17.42
CA GLY A 20 15.63 6.74 17.45
C GLY A 20 14.49 6.65 18.46
N VAL A 21 13.84 5.49 18.61
CA VAL A 21 12.79 5.28 19.62
C VAL A 21 13.39 5.21 21.02
N VAL A 22 14.44 4.41 21.22
CA VAL A 22 15.07 4.21 22.53
C VAL A 22 15.63 5.52 23.07
N THR A 23 16.41 6.26 22.28
CA THR A 23 17.00 7.54 22.70
C THR A 23 15.93 8.57 23.05
N THR A 24 14.83 8.62 22.30
CA THR A 24 13.74 9.55 22.61
C THR A 24 13.04 9.19 23.91
N LEU A 25 12.77 7.90 24.16
CA LEU A 25 12.16 7.45 25.42
C LEU A 25 13.06 7.68 26.63
N THR A 26 14.36 7.41 26.51
CA THR A 26 15.32 7.69 27.57
C THR A 26 15.40 9.20 27.84
N GLY A 27 15.44 10.03 26.78
CA GLY A 27 15.45 11.49 26.91
C GLY A 27 14.19 12.01 27.60
N VAL A 28 13.01 11.55 27.20
CA VAL A 28 11.73 11.89 27.85
C VAL A 28 11.74 11.51 29.33
N SER A 29 12.24 10.32 29.67
CA SER A 29 12.32 9.86 31.06
C SER A 29 13.26 10.71 31.90
N THR A 30 14.40 11.11 31.36
CA THR A 30 15.35 12.00 32.05
C THR A 30 14.74 13.39 32.24
N SER A 31 14.18 13.99 31.18
CA SER A 31 13.55 15.31 31.27
C SER A 31 12.38 15.35 32.26
N LEU A 32 11.59 14.28 32.36
CA LEU A 32 10.51 14.17 33.36
C LEU A 32 11.05 14.04 34.79
N ALA A 33 12.17 13.34 34.99
CA ALA A 33 12.80 13.25 36.31
C ALA A 33 13.37 14.61 36.74
N ASP A 34 14.09 15.29 35.84
CA ASP A 34 14.67 16.61 36.08
C ASP A 34 13.58 17.66 36.37
N ALA A 35 12.51 17.67 35.55
CA ALA A 35 11.36 18.56 35.75
C ALA A 35 10.66 18.31 37.09
N ARG A 36 10.60 17.05 37.54
CA ARG A 36 10.03 16.69 38.85
C ARG A 36 10.91 17.18 40.00
N GLU A 37 12.22 17.03 39.91
CA GLU A 37 13.15 17.54 40.93
C GLU A 37 13.09 19.07 41.01
N LEU A 38 13.11 19.75 39.85
CA LEU A 38 12.95 21.21 39.76
C LEU A 38 11.62 21.69 40.35
N PHE A 39 10.54 20.97 40.10
CA PHE A 39 9.22 21.29 40.67
C PHE A 39 9.21 21.20 42.20
N GLU A 40 9.79 20.14 42.77
CA GLU A 40 9.85 19.96 44.23
C GLU A 40 10.71 21.05 44.88
N MET A 41 11.81 21.45 44.25
CA MET A 41 12.66 22.56 44.72
C MET A 41 11.91 23.91 44.64
N ALA A 42 11.31 24.22 43.49
CA ALA A 42 10.57 25.46 43.27
C ALA A 42 9.39 25.61 44.24
N ARG A 43 8.69 24.50 44.52
CA ARG A 43 7.60 24.45 45.51
C ARG A 43 8.07 24.62 46.94
N ALA A 44 9.27 24.15 47.27
CA ALA A 44 9.84 24.33 48.62
C ALA A 44 10.32 25.77 48.85
N GLU A 45 10.70 26.48 47.79
CA GLU A 45 11.24 27.84 47.83
C GLU A 45 10.21 28.94 47.47
N ASP A 46 8.96 28.59 47.15
CA ASP A 46 7.90 29.50 46.65
C ASP A 46 8.38 30.36 45.46
N ASP A 47 9.16 29.76 44.55
CA ASP A 47 9.67 30.44 43.36
C ASP A 47 8.76 30.24 42.14
N ASP A 48 7.88 31.20 41.92
CA ASP A 48 6.94 31.22 40.78
C ASP A 48 7.66 31.27 39.41
N ALA A 49 8.88 31.80 39.34
CA ALA A 49 9.61 31.92 38.07
C ALA A 49 10.09 30.54 37.58
N THR A 50 10.56 29.69 38.50
CA THR A 50 10.96 28.32 38.17
C THR A 50 9.76 27.42 37.91
N LEU A 51 8.61 27.63 38.57
CA LEU A 51 7.37 26.91 38.26
C LEU A 51 6.91 27.12 36.80
N ILE A 52 6.97 28.36 36.30
CA ILE A 52 6.64 28.67 34.89
C ILE A 52 7.63 28.01 33.92
N SER A 53 8.92 27.95 34.30
CA SER A 53 9.92 27.23 33.49
C SER A 53 9.61 25.74 33.37
N VAL A 54 9.24 25.10 34.49
CA VAL A 54 8.88 23.68 34.52
C VAL A 54 7.66 23.39 33.65
N GLU A 55 6.65 24.28 33.63
CA GLU A 55 5.49 24.14 32.74
C GLU A 55 5.91 24.11 31.25
N GLY A 56 6.86 24.97 30.86
CA GLY A 56 7.42 24.99 29.51
C GLY A 56 8.16 23.70 29.15
N ASP A 57 8.95 23.16 30.08
CA ASP A 57 9.68 21.91 29.89
C ASP A 57 8.73 20.71 29.77
N VAL A 58 7.69 20.64 30.60
CA VAL A 58 6.66 19.59 30.54
C VAL A 58 5.89 19.67 29.22
N ALA A 59 5.54 20.87 28.74
CA ALA A 59 4.87 21.04 27.46
C ALA A 59 5.75 20.59 26.26
N ALA A 60 7.08 20.74 26.37
CA ALA A 60 8.00 20.21 25.37
C ALA A 60 8.05 18.67 25.39
N VAL A 61 8.07 18.08 26.58
CA VAL A 61 8.00 16.61 26.76
C VAL A 61 6.70 16.05 26.22
N GLU A 62 5.56 16.69 26.48
CA GLU A 62 4.25 16.28 25.97
C GLU A 62 4.23 16.22 24.43
N LYS A 63 4.80 17.23 23.76
CA LYS A 63 4.96 17.22 22.29
C LYS A 63 5.83 16.06 21.79
N ALA A 64 6.92 15.76 22.49
CA ALA A 64 7.81 14.65 22.14
C ALA A 64 7.11 13.29 22.30
N VAL A 65 6.33 13.12 23.38
CA VAL A 65 5.53 11.90 23.62
C VAL A 65 4.44 11.75 22.56
N ALA A 66 3.69 12.80 22.24
CA ALA A 66 2.66 12.76 21.20
C ALA A 66 3.24 12.33 19.83
N GLY A 67 4.46 12.78 19.51
CA GLY A 67 5.17 12.34 18.30
C GLY A 67 5.58 10.85 18.33
N LEU A 68 5.93 10.31 19.50
CA LEU A 68 6.21 8.88 19.67
C LEU A 68 4.94 8.01 19.58
N GLU A 69 3.84 8.48 20.15
CA GLU A 69 2.54 7.80 20.08
C GLU A 69 2.08 7.65 18.62
N PHE A 70 2.26 8.69 17.82
CA PHE A 70 1.99 8.65 16.38
C PHE A 70 2.80 7.54 15.69
N ARG A 71 4.10 7.43 15.98
CA ARG A 71 4.97 6.37 15.43
C ARG A 71 4.58 4.97 15.89
N ARG A 72 4.06 4.84 17.12
CA ARG A 72 3.56 3.55 17.63
C ARG A 72 2.27 3.14 16.94
N MET A 73 1.38 4.09 16.66
CA MET A 73 0.16 3.84 15.90
C MET A 73 0.49 3.42 14.46
N PHE A 74 1.48 4.06 13.83
CA PHE A 74 1.92 3.77 12.44
C PHE A 74 3.18 2.90 12.36
N HIS A 75 3.06 1.66 12.84
CA HIS A 75 4.17 0.70 12.90
C HIS A 75 4.26 -0.24 11.70
N LEU A 76 3.26 -0.24 10.80
CA LEU A 76 3.29 -1.14 9.65
C LEU A 76 4.22 -0.58 8.57
N PRO A 77 4.95 -1.45 7.85
CA PRO A 77 5.88 -1.02 6.80
C PRO A 77 5.24 -0.18 5.69
N GLN A 78 3.93 -0.31 5.50
CA GLN A 78 3.16 0.38 4.46
C GLN A 78 2.46 1.65 4.96
N ASP A 79 2.46 1.94 6.26
CA ASP A 79 1.81 3.13 6.81
C ASP A 79 2.32 4.46 6.22
N PRO A 80 3.63 4.63 5.92
CA PRO A 80 4.14 5.83 5.28
C PRO A 80 3.73 5.99 3.82
N ASN A 81 3.21 4.95 3.18
CA ASN A 81 2.89 4.99 1.76
C ASN A 81 1.65 5.86 1.51
N ASN A 82 1.57 6.37 0.28
CA ASN A 82 0.31 6.86 -0.27
C ASN A 82 -0.73 5.74 -0.27
N CYS A 83 -1.99 6.08 -0.46
CA CYS A 83 -3.04 5.09 -0.53
C CYS A 83 -4.10 5.43 -1.57
N PHE A 84 -4.86 4.40 -1.90
CA PHE A 84 -6.09 4.50 -2.65
C PHE A 84 -7.25 4.20 -1.71
N LEU A 85 -8.33 4.96 -1.88
CA LEU A 85 -9.57 4.79 -1.16
C LEU A 85 -10.65 4.46 -2.19
N ASP A 86 -11.20 3.26 -2.09
CA ASP A 86 -12.33 2.81 -2.90
C ASP A 86 -13.61 2.85 -2.06
N ILE A 87 -14.63 3.52 -2.58
CA ILE A 87 -15.93 3.68 -1.95
C ILE A 87 -16.96 3.02 -2.85
N GLN A 88 -17.68 2.05 -2.32
CA GLN A 88 -18.70 1.31 -3.07
C GLN A 88 -20.04 1.36 -2.34
N SER A 89 -21.09 1.68 -3.11
CA SER A 89 -22.46 1.65 -2.61
C SER A 89 -22.91 0.21 -2.35
N GLY A 90 -23.52 -0.03 -1.19
CA GLY A 90 -24.04 -1.33 -0.81
C GLY A 90 -25.51 -1.52 -1.18
N SER A 91 -26.14 -2.52 -0.54
CA SER A 91 -27.55 -2.84 -0.73
C SER A 91 -28.46 -1.74 -0.17
N GLY A 92 -29.05 -0.93 -1.04
CA GLY A 92 -30.02 0.10 -0.67
C GLY A 92 -30.51 1.01 -1.80
N GLY A 93 -30.24 0.65 -3.07
CA GLY A 93 -30.65 1.42 -4.24
C GLY A 93 -30.12 2.87 -4.22
N THR A 94 -30.97 3.82 -4.59
CA THR A 94 -30.64 5.25 -4.65
C THR A 94 -30.20 5.83 -3.30
N GLU A 95 -30.73 5.33 -2.19
CA GLU A 95 -30.36 5.81 -0.85
C GLU A 95 -28.92 5.42 -0.48
N ALA A 96 -28.51 4.20 -0.84
CA ALA A 96 -27.13 3.75 -0.63
C ALA A 96 -26.14 4.49 -1.55
N GLN A 97 -26.56 4.81 -2.77
CA GLN A 97 -25.76 5.61 -3.71
C GLN A 97 -25.55 7.04 -3.19
N ASP A 98 -26.60 7.68 -2.66
CA ASP A 98 -26.47 9.00 -2.05
C ASP A 98 -25.58 8.96 -0.80
N TRP A 99 -25.69 7.90 0.01
CA TRP A 99 -24.80 7.70 1.16
C TRP A 99 -23.34 7.55 0.75
N ALA A 100 -23.04 6.77 -0.29
CA ALA A 100 -21.68 6.64 -0.82
C ALA A 100 -21.10 7.99 -1.24
N ARG A 101 -21.91 8.85 -1.90
CA ARG A 101 -21.50 10.21 -2.28
C ARG A 101 -21.24 11.10 -1.07
N MET A 102 -22.03 10.94 -0.01
CA MET A 102 -21.79 11.67 1.25
C MET A 102 -20.47 11.27 1.90
N LEU A 103 -20.12 9.98 1.87
CA LEU A 103 -18.83 9.48 2.37
C LEU A 103 -17.66 9.98 1.52
N GLU A 104 -17.77 9.94 0.21
CA GLU A 104 -16.78 10.48 -0.71
C GLU A 104 -16.47 11.96 -0.38
N ARG A 105 -17.53 12.78 -0.27
CA ARG A 105 -17.40 14.18 0.12
C ARG A 105 -16.82 14.37 1.53
N MET A 106 -17.11 13.45 2.45
CA MET A 106 -16.52 13.46 3.79
C MET A 106 -15.00 13.25 3.73
N TYR A 107 -14.55 12.23 2.98
CA TYR A 107 -13.12 11.92 2.85
C TYR A 107 -12.35 12.97 2.07
N LEU A 108 -12.94 13.56 1.02
CA LEU A 108 -12.35 14.70 0.30
C LEU A 108 -12.05 15.87 1.26
N LYS A 109 -13.03 16.27 2.06
CA LYS A 109 -12.86 17.34 3.06
C LYS A 109 -11.90 16.97 4.19
N TYR A 110 -11.89 15.71 4.60
CA TYR A 110 -10.95 15.24 5.61
C TYR A 110 -9.51 15.34 5.11
N CYS A 111 -9.26 14.91 3.87
CA CYS A 111 -7.95 14.99 3.24
C CYS A 111 -7.49 16.44 3.04
N GLU A 112 -8.38 17.33 2.59
CA GLU A 112 -8.09 18.78 2.48
C GLU A 112 -7.68 19.39 3.83
N ARG A 113 -8.39 19.06 4.92
CA ARG A 113 -8.07 19.55 6.27
C ARG A 113 -6.73 19.06 6.79
N LYS A 114 -6.34 17.82 6.44
CA LYS A 114 -5.04 17.25 6.78
C LYS A 114 -3.90 17.71 5.86
N GLY A 115 -4.21 18.42 4.78
CA GLY A 115 -3.22 18.84 3.79
C GLY A 115 -2.76 17.71 2.87
N PHE A 116 -3.53 16.62 2.75
CA PHE A 116 -3.25 15.57 1.77
C PHE A 116 -3.67 16.02 0.38
N LYS A 117 -2.88 15.65 -0.63
CA LYS A 117 -3.24 15.85 -2.04
C LYS A 117 -4.18 14.74 -2.45
N VAL A 118 -5.32 15.10 -3.02
CA VAL A 118 -6.35 14.16 -3.46
C VAL A 118 -6.52 14.23 -4.96
N GLU A 119 -6.63 13.07 -5.61
CA GLU A 119 -6.90 12.92 -7.03
C GLU A 119 -8.00 11.87 -7.22
N LEU A 120 -9.10 12.27 -7.86
CA LEU A 120 -10.20 11.37 -8.19
C LEU A 120 -9.82 10.60 -9.46
N LEU A 121 -9.71 9.28 -9.35
CA LEU A 121 -9.30 8.42 -10.47
C LEU A 121 -10.49 7.92 -11.27
N GLU A 122 -11.51 7.46 -10.56
CA GLU A 122 -12.71 6.90 -11.15
C GLU A 122 -13.93 7.32 -10.31
N GLU A 123 -15.00 7.70 -10.98
CA GLU A 123 -16.29 7.97 -10.36
C GLU A 123 -17.37 7.41 -11.26
N SER A 124 -18.21 6.53 -10.70
CA SER A 124 -19.38 5.97 -11.36
C SER A 124 -20.62 6.53 -10.68
N GLU A 125 -21.36 7.38 -11.39
CA GLU A 125 -22.59 7.98 -10.86
C GLU A 125 -23.74 6.96 -10.72
N GLY A 126 -24.64 7.21 -9.77
CA GLY A 126 -25.90 6.50 -9.61
C GLY A 126 -26.93 6.89 -10.68
N GLU A 127 -27.91 6.03 -10.94
CA GLU A 127 -28.93 6.27 -11.98
C GLU A 127 -29.88 7.44 -11.66
N VAL A 128 -30.09 7.72 -10.37
CA VAL A 128 -31.03 8.76 -9.91
C VAL A 128 -30.32 9.80 -9.05
N ALA A 129 -29.50 9.35 -8.09
CA ALA A 129 -28.73 10.22 -7.22
C ALA A 129 -27.53 9.47 -6.63
N GLY A 130 -26.47 10.20 -6.29
CA GLY A 130 -25.29 9.66 -5.61
C GLY A 130 -24.32 8.96 -6.55
N ILE A 131 -23.47 8.09 -6.00
CA ILE A 131 -22.44 7.34 -6.73
C ILE A 131 -22.60 5.83 -6.48
N LYS A 132 -22.30 5.02 -7.51
CA LYS A 132 -22.19 3.56 -7.40
C LYS A 132 -20.83 3.15 -6.83
N SER A 133 -19.76 3.73 -7.36
CA SER A 133 -18.38 3.55 -6.91
C SER A 133 -17.54 4.81 -7.14
N ALA A 134 -16.52 5.02 -6.32
CA ALA A 134 -15.52 6.06 -6.52
C ALA A 134 -14.14 5.59 -6.01
N ALA A 135 -13.11 5.79 -6.83
CA ALA A 135 -11.72 5.52 -6.49
C ALA A 135 -10.93 6.82 -6.36
N ILE A 136 -10.35 7.04 -5.18
CA ILE A 136 -9.63 8.27 -4.82
C ILE A 136 -8.18 7.92 -4.50
N LYS A 137 -7.23 8.59 -5.14
CA LYS A 137 -5.82 8.56 -4.76
C LYS A 137 -5.54 9.64 -3.73
N VAL A 138 -4.94 9.25 -2.60
CA VAL A 138 -4.52 10.16 -1.53
C VAL A 138 -3.01 10.10 -1.39
N THR A 139 -2.36 11.23 -1.66
CA THR A 139 -0.92 11.41 -1.57
C THR A 139 -0.58 12.31 -0.39
N GLY A 140 0.27 11.81 0.51
CA GLY A 140 0.69 12.54 1.69
C GLY A 140 1.41 11.65 2.69
N ASP A 141 2.10 12.28 3.64
CA ASP A 141 2.84 11.58 4.69
C ASP A 141 1.88 10.77 5.58
N TYR A 142 2.16 9.47 5.72
CA TYR A 142 1.35 8.54 6.50
C TYR A 142 -0.13 8.46 6.07
N ALA A 143 -0.41 8.70 4.77
CA ALA A 143 -1.77 8.68 4.25
C ALA A 143 -2.45 7.31 4.47
N TYR A 144 -1.76 6.21 4.15
CA TYR A 144 -2.31 4.87 4.37
C TYR A 144 -2.56 4.59 5.84
N GLY A 145 -1.60 4.90 6.71
CA GLY A 145 -1.75 4.68 8.15
C GLY A 145 -3.03 5.31 8.69
N HIS A 146 -3.33 6.55 8.28
CA HIS A 146 -4.54 7.25 8.72
C HIS A 146 -5.85 6.69 8.17
N LEU A 147 -5.85 6.16 6.94
CA LEU A 147 -7.07 5.72 6.25
C LEU A 147 -7.30 4.21 6.39
N ARG A 148 -6.30 3.43 6.80
CA ARG A 148 -6.43 1.98 7.00
C ARG A 148 -7.51 1.60 8.02
N THR A 149 -7.66 2.39 9.08
CA THR A 149 -8.67 2.15 10.12
C THR A 149 -10.09 2.47 9.67
N GLU A 150 -10.24 3.14 8.53
CA GLU A 150 -11.53 3.51 7.94
C GLU A 150 -12.10 2.41 7.04
N THR A 151 -11.30 1.37 6.75
CA THR A 151 -11.71 0.22 5.95
C THR A 151 -12.82 -0.55 6.66
N GLY A 152 -13.97 -0.69 6.00
CA GLY A 152 -15.12 -1.43 6.50
C GLY A 152 -16.44 -0.97 5.93
N ILE A 153 -17.54 -1.47 6.51
CA ILE A 153 -18.91 -1.12 6.11
C ILE A 153 -19.43 0.01 7.00
N HIS A 154 -19.78 1.12 6.38
CA HIS A 154 -20.33 2.31 7.03
C HIS A 154 -21.85 2.31 6.90
N ARG A 155 -22.53 2.31 8.05
CA ARG A 155 -24.00 2.22 8.14
C ARG A 155 -24.62 3.60 8.39
N LEU A 156 -25.54 3.99 7.53
CA LEU A 156 -26.40 5.16 7.71
C LEU A 156 -27.82 4.75 8.07
N VAL A 157 -28.41 5.40 9.07
CA VAL A 157 -29.84 5.23 9.40
C VAL A 157 -30.52 6.59 9.50
N ARG A 158 -31.30 6.96 8.48
CA ARG A 158 -32.02 8.24 8.40
C ARG A 158 -33.42 8.09 7.80
N LYS A 159 -34.21 9.16 7.82
CA LYS A 159 -35.43 9.24 7.01
C LYS A 159 -35.01 9.57 5.58
N SER A 160 -35.37 8.70 4.62
CA SER A 160 -34.94 8.88 3.24
C SER A 160 -35.68 10.06 2.60
N PRO A 161 -34.97 10.98 1.91
CA PRO A 161 -35.61 12.01 1.10
C PRO A 161 -36.20 11.46 -0.21
N PHE A 162 -35.83 10.24 -0.61
CA PHE A 162 -36.29 9.59 -1.84
C PHE A 162 -37.52 8.69 -1.61
N ASP A 163 -37.90 8.42 -0.36
CA ASP A 163 -39.11 7.65 -0.02
C ASP A 163 -40.30 8.60 0.22
N SER A 164 -41.36 8.45 -0.59
CA SER A 164 -42.58 9.24 -0.48
C SER A 164 -43.31 9.06 0.87
N ASN A 165 -43.08 7.94 1.57
CA ASN A 165 -43.68 7.67 2.87
C ASN A 165 -42.84 8.11 4.07
N ALA A 166 -41.71 8.80 3.84
CA ALA A 166 -40.78 9.29 4.87
C ALA A 166 -40.40 8.23 5.93
N ARG A 167 -40.30 6.95 5.51
CA ARG A 167 -39.92 5.86 6.43
C ARG A 167 -38.44 5.97 6.77
N ARG A 168 -38.06 5.33 7.88
CA ARG A 168 -36.67 5.23 8.29
C ARG A 168 -36.00 4.13 7.47
N HIS A 169 -34.99 4.48 6.69
CA HIS A 169 -34.19 3.55 5.90
C HIS A 169 -32.84 3.30 6.56
N THR A 170 -32.31 2.11 6.32
CA THR A 170 -30.93 1.74 6.68
C THR A 170 -30.17 1.46 5.40
N SER A 171 -29.05 2.13 5.21
CA SER A 171 -28.20 2.00 4.03
C SER A 171 -26.77 1.71 4.44
N PHE A 172 -26.05 1.04 3.54
CA PHE A 172 -24.67 0.62 3.75
C PHE A 172 -23.83 1.08 2.57
N ALA A 173 -22.60 1.48 2.85
CA ALA A 173 -21.56 1.71 1.85
C ALA A 173 -20.26 1.13 2.41
N SER A 174 -19.46 0.48 1.57
CA SER A 174 -18.15 -0.01 1.95
C SER A 174 -17.08 0.99 1.56
N VAL A 175 -16.13 1.19 2.47
CA VAL A 175 -14.93 1.98 2.25
C VAL A 175 -13.75 1.04 2.38
N PHE A 176 -12.83 1.08 1.43
CA PHE A 176 -11.69 0.20 1.40
C PHE A 176 -10.42 1.00 1.07
N ALA A 177 -9.50 1.07 2.03
CA ALA A 177 -8.21 1.71 1.85
C ALA A 177 -7.12 0.66 1.62
N TYR A 178 -6.31 0.86 0.58
CA TYR A 178 -5.13 0.04 0.30
C TYR A 178 -3.93 0.91 -0.07
N PRO A 179 -2.70 0.51 0.28
CA PRO A 179 -1.53 1.33 0.05
C PRO A 179 -1.10 1.29 -1.42
N GLU A 180 -0.53 2.40 -1.89
CA GLU A 180 0.22 2.45 -3.13
C GLU A 180 1.52 1.64 -2.93
N VAL A 181 1.67 0.60 -3.73
CA VAL A 181 2.91 -0.17 -3.82
C VAL A 181 3.56 0.23 -5.13
N ASP A 182 4.80 0.72 -5.08
CA ASP A 182 5.58 0.97 -6.30
C ASP A 182 5.85 -0.37 -6.98
N GLU A 183 4.99 -0.72 -7.94
CA GLU A 183 5.07 -1.94 -8.73
C GLU A 183 6.02 -1.74 -9.93
N SER A 184 7.26 -1.34 -9.69
CA SER A 184 8.33 -1.63 -10.65
C SER A 184 8.68 -3.11 -10.52
N ILE A 185 7.86 -3.99 -11.10
CA ILE A 185 8.14 -5.42 -11.19
C ILE A 185 9.31 -5.61 -12.17
N GLU A 186 10.53 -5.41 -11.68
CA GLU A 186 11.74 -5.83 -12.37
C GLU A 186 11.86 -7.34 -12.22
N ILE A 187 11.32 -8.08 -13.20
CA ILE A 187 11.56 -9.51 -13.33
C ILE A 187 13.00 -9.69 -13.80
N ASP A 188 13.92 -9.78 -12.86
CA ASP A 188 15.28 -10.22 -13.12
C ASP A 188 15.29 -11.75 -13.25
N ILE A 189 15.54 -12.22 -14.47
CA ILE A 189 15.55 -13.66 -14.78
C ILE A 189 16.99 -14.12 -14.64
N ASN A 190 17.29 -14.83 -13.55
CA ASN A 190 18.61 -15.45 -13.37
C ASN A 190 18.82 -16.53 -14.46
N PRO A 191 19.89 -16.44 -15.26
CA PRO A 191 20.18 -17.44 -16.30
C PRO A 191 20.37 -18.87 -15.76
N ALA A 192 20.71 -19.04 -14.49
CA ALA A 192 20.88 -20.35 -13.86
C ALA A 192 19.57 -21.12 -13.68
N ASP A 193 18.44 -20.41 -13.58
CA ASP A 193 17.11 -20.99 -13.39
C ASP A 193 16.44 -21.39 -14.71
N LEU A 194 17.16 -21.18 -15.83
CA LEU A 194 16.68 -21.47 -17.17
C LEU A 194 17.32 -22.73 -17.74
N ARG A 195 16.48 -23.69 -18.10
CA ARG A 195 16.86 -24.79 -18.97
C ARG A 195 16.55 -24.44 -20.42
N VAL A 196 17.58 -24.33 -21.25
CA VAL A 196 17.45 -24.04 -22.68
C VAL A 196 17.71 -25.32 -23.47
N ASP A 197 16.67 -25.85 -24.11
CA ASP A 197 16.75 -26.99 -25.02
C ASP A 197 16.65 -26.50 -26.47
N VAL A 198 17.52 -27.00 -27.34
CA VAL A 198 17.52 -26.66 -28.78
C VAL A 198 17.12 -27.90 -29.56
N PHE A 199 16.22 -27.76 -30.53
CA PHE A 199 15.70 -28.89 -31.29
C PHE A 199 15.32 -28.46 -32.72
N ARG A 200 14.92 -29.44 -33.54
CA ARG A 200 14.51 -29.19 -34.93
C ARG A 200 13.08 -28.65 -34.98
N ALA A 201 12.87 -27.58 -35.74
CA ALA A 201 11.56 -26.99 -35.93
C ALA A 201 10.62 -28.00 -36.61
N SER A 202 9.34 -28.02 -36.19
CA SER A 202 8.32 -28.89 -36.77
C SER A 202 7.45 -28.09 -37.74
N GLY A 203 7.39 -28.51 -39.01
CA GLY A 203 6.57 -27.83 -40.03
C GLY A 203 6.91 -28.23 -41.47
N ALA A 204 6.01 -27.90 -42.40
CA ALA A 204 6.23 -28.09 -43.83
C ALA A 204 7.23 -27.05 -44.35
N GLY A 205 8.50 -27.43 -44.49
CA GLY A 205 9.46 -26.58 -45.19
C GLY A 205 10.71 -27.32 -45.66
N GLY A 206 11.53 -26.58 -46.44
CA GLY A 206 12.62 -27.14 -47.24
C GLY A 206 13.79 -27.73 -46.43
N GLN A 207 14.86 -28.08 -47.13
CA GLN A 207 16.03 -28.79 -46.58
C GLN A 207 16.63 -28.14 -45.31
N HIS A 208 16.49 -26.82 -45.13
CA HIS A 208 16.97 -26.08 -43.97
C HIS A 208 16.25 -26.45 -42.66
N ILE A 209 14.95 -26.79 -42.71
CA ILE A 209 14.18 -27.18 -41.52
C ILE A 209 14.57 -28.59 -41.04
N ASN A 210 14.89 -29.47 -41.99
CA ASN A 210 15.21 -30.88 -41.70
C ASN A 210 16.65 -31.08 -41.22
N LYS A 211 17.59 -30.18 -41.58
CA LYS A 211 19.02 -30.31 -41.26
C LYS A 211 19.50 -29.40 -40.11
N THR A 212 18.82 -28.30 -39.82
CA THR A 212 19.31 -27.28 -38.87
C THR A 212 18.43 -27.19 -37.61
N GLU A 213 19.06 -27.25 -36.44
CA GLU A 213 18.42 -27.13 -35.12
C GLU A 213 18.20 -25.67 -34.74
N SER A 214 17.17 -25.07 -35.34
CA SER A 214 16.84 -23.65 -35.19
C SER A 214 15.79 -23.35 -34.10
N ALA A 215 15.00 -24.34 -33.66
CA ALA A 215 13.96 -24.12 -32.66
C ALA A 215 14.55 -24.15 -31.23
N VAL A 216 14.05 -23.27 -30.38
CA VAL A 216 14.52 -23.12 -28.99
C VAL A 216 13.34 -23.25 -28.04
N ARG A 217 13.51 -24.04 -26.98
CA ARG A 217 12.59 -24.14 -25.85
C ARG A 217 13.32 -23.69 -24.59
N ILE A 218 12.69 -22.82 -23.81
CA ILE A 218 13.18 -22.36 -22.52
C ILE A 218 12.19 -22.80 -21.45
N THR A 219 12.69 -23.47 -20.43
CA THR A 219 11.94 -23.87 -19.24
C THR A 219 12.48 -23.13 -18.04
N HIS A 220 11.62 -22.42 -17.32
CA HIS A 220 11.97 -21.81 -16.04
C HIS A 220 11.75 -22.83 -14.92
N LEU A 221 12.83 -23.31 -14.30
CA LEU A 221 12.80 -24.39 -13.32
C LEU A 221 11.93 -24.06 -12.08
N PRO A 222 11.95 -22.84 -11.53
CA PRO A 222 11.13 -22.50 -10.35
C PRO A 222 9.62 -22.48 -10.59
N THR A 223 9.17 -22.10 -11.80
CA THR A 223 7.73 -21.96 -12.11
C THR A 223 7.21 -23.05 -13.04
N ASN A 224 8.08 -23.90 -13.57
CA ASN A 224 7.79 -24.89 -14.61
C ASN A 224 7.11 -24.30 -15.87
N ILE A 225 7.25 -22.99 -16.10
CA ILE A 225 6.75 -22.37 -17.33
C ILE A 225 7.68 -22.75 -18.48
N VAL A 226 7.09 -23.31 -19.53
CA VAL A 226 7.79 -23.69 -20.76
C VAL A 226 7.33 -22.78 -21.88
N VAL A 227 8.28 -22.14 -22.57
CA VAL A 227 8.05 -21.37 -23.79
C VAL A 227 8.92 -21.89 -24.91
N GLN A 228 8.40 -21.84 -26.15
CA GLN A 228 9.12 -22.31 -27.33
C GLN A 228 8.87 -21.38 -28.51
N CYS A 229 9.91 -21.16 -29.33
CA CYS A 229 9.83 -20.37 -30.55
C CYS A 229 10.58 -21.09 -31.68
N GLN A 230 9.95 -21.06 -32.86
CA GLN A 230 10.46 -21.65 -34.11
C GLN A 230 10.20 -20.74 -35.34
N ASN A 231 9.94 -19.45 -35.12
CA ASN A 231 9.46 -18.53 -36.15
C ASN A 231 10.56 -18.07 -37.12
N ASP A 232 11.78 -17.85 -36.63
CA ASP A 232 12.91 -17.39 -37.43
C ASP A 232 13.84 -18.56 -37.81
N ARG A 233 14.61 -18.39 -38.88
CA ARG A 233 15.65 -19.35 -39.31
C ARG A 233 16.89 -19.30 -38.40
N SER A 234 17.07 -18.21 -37.66
CA SER A 234 18.19 -18.00 -36.74
C SER A 234 17.88 -18.44 -35.31
N GLN A 235 18.74 -19.31 -34.75
CA GLN A 235 18.67 -19.80 -33.38
C GLN A 235 18.75 -18.67 -32.34
N HIS A 236 19.62 -17.66 -32.55
CA HIS A 236 19.79 -16.55 -31.62
C HIS A 236 18.55 -15.66 -31.55
N ARG A 237 17.85 -15.47 -32.67
CA ARG A 237 16.59 -14.73 -32.72
C ARG A 237 15.47 -15.49 -32.02
N ASN A 238 15.34 -16.79 -32.29
CA ASN A 238 14.38 -17.64 -31.58
C ASN A 238 14.65 -17.68 -30.06
N LYS A 239 15.93 -17.68 -29.63
CA LYS A 239 16.28 -17.57 -28.22
C LYS A 239 15.86 -16.22 -27.61
N ALA A 240 16.10 -15.11 -28.31
CA ALA A 240 15.69 -13.78 -27.84
C ALA A 240 14.16 -13.64 -27.74
N GLU A 241 13.42 -14.17 -28.72
CA GLU A 241 11.97 -14.21 -28.68
C GLU A 241 11.44 -15.10 -27.55
N CYS A 242 12.03 -16.28 -27.33
CA CYS A 242 11.70 -17.13 -26.19
C CYS A 242 11.92 -16.41 -24.85
N MET A 243 13.00 -15.63 -24.72
CA MET A 243 13.24 -14.84 -23.51
C MET A 243 12.19 -13.74 -23.32
N ALA A 244 11.77 -13.06 -24.40
CA ALA A 244 10.70 -12.07 -24.35
C ALA A 244 9.35 -12.71 -23.97
N MET A 245 9.02 -13.87 -24.55
CA MET A 245 7.83 -14.66 -24.20
C MET A 245 7.88 -15.19 -22.77
N LEU A 246 9.05 -15.60 -22.29
CA LEU A 246 9.21 -16.04 -20.90
C LEU A 246 8.96 -14.88 -19.95
N LYS A 247 9.52 -13.70 -20.24
CA LYS A 247 9.34 -12.49 -19.44
C LYS A 247 7.86 -12.09 -19.37
N SER A 248 7.12 -12.15 -20.49
CA SER A 248 5.68 -11.84 -20.48
C SER A 248 4.87 -12.87 -19.70
N ARG A 249 5.19 -14.17 -19.80
CA ARG A 249 4.53 -15.24 -19.03
C ARG A 249 4.81 -15.18 -17.54
N LEU A 250 6.03 -14.84 -17.15
CA LEU A 250 6.39 -14.61 -15.75
C LEU A 250 5.66 -13.38 -15.19
N TYR A 251 5.56 -12.31 -15.98
CA TYR A 251 4.79 -11.13 -15.62
C TYR A 251 3.31 -11.43 -15.42
N GLU A 252 2.71 -12.18 -16.35
CA GLU A 252 1.31 -12.64 -16.23
C GLU A 252 1.08 -13.47 -14.96
N LEU A 253 2.03 -14.34 -14.60
CA LEU A 253 1.97 -15.16 -13.38
C LEU A 253 2.13 -14.31 -12.10
N GLU A 254 3.02 -13.33 -12.11
CA GLU A 254 3.20 -12.37 -11.01
C GLU A 254 1.91 -11.55 -10.81
N MET A 255 1.35 -11.01 -11.89
CA MET A 255 0.09 -10.27 -11.92
C MET A 255 -1.07 -11.13 -11.40
N ARG A 256 -1.15 -12.39 -11.83
CA ARG A 256 -2.20 -13.31 -11.35
C ARG A 256 -2.07 -13.57 -9.85
N LYS A 257 -0.86 -13.81 -9.33
CA LYS A 257 -0.62 -13.96 -7.88
C LYS A 257 -0.98 -12.69 -7.10
N GLN A 258 -0.71 -11.51 -7.68
CA GLN A 258 -1.10 -10.25 -7.08
C GLN A 258 -2.62 -10.07 -7.06
N ASN A 259 -3.30 -10.37 -8.16
CA ASN A 259 -4.76 -10.33 -8.22
C ASN A 259 -5.37 -11.32 -7.23
N GLU A 260 -4.85 -12.54 -7.12
CA GLU A 260 -5.28 -13.51 -6.10
C GLU A 260 -5.03 -13.01 -4.66
N ARG A 261 -3.97 -12.23 -4.43
CA ARG A 261 -3.74 -11.57 -3.13
C ARG A 261 -4.74 -10.45 -2.89
N LYS A 262 -5.01 -9.62 -3.90
CA LYS A 262 -6.02 -8.55 -3.84
C LYS A 262 -7.41 -9.15 -3.59
N GLU A 263 -7.79 -10.17 -4.35
CA GLU A 263 -9.03 -10.93 -4.18
C GLU A 263 -9.13 -11.53 -2.78
N LYS A 264 -8.06 -12.11 -2.21
CA LYS A 264 -8.11 -12.61 -0.81
C LYS A 264 -8.30 -11.50 0.22
N ILE A 265 -7.71 -10.33 -0.01
CA ILE A 265 -7.90 -9.17 0.87
C ILE A 265 -9.36 -8.67 0.71
N GLU A 266 -9.90 -8.67 -0.50
CA GLU A 266 -11.29 -8.32 -0.76
C GLU A 266 -12.30 -9.38 -0.29
N GLU A 267 -11.99 -10.68 -0.33
CA GLU A 267 -12.84 -11.74 0.19
C GLU A 267 -12.86 -11.77 1.72
N SER A 268 -11.88 -11.13 2.37
CA SER A 268 -11.93 -10.86 3.82
C SER A 268 -12.88 -9.73 4.22
N LYS A 269 -13.61 -9.13 3.25
CA LYS A 269 -14.73 -8.19 3.47
C LYS A 269 -15.86 -8.81 4.29
#